data_AF-A0A9D6MRS6-F1
#
_entry.id   AF-A0A9D6MRS6-F1
#
_cell.length_a   1.000
_cell.length_b   1.000
_cell.length_c   1.000
_cell.angle_alpha   90.00
_cell.angle_beta   90.00
_cell.angle_gamma   90.00
#
_symmetry.space_group_name_H-M   'P 1'
#
loop_
_entity.id
_entity.type
_entity.pdbx_description
1 polymer ?
#
loop_
_entity_poly.entity_id
_entity_poly.type
_entity_poly.pdbx_seq_one_letter_code
_entity_poly.pdbx_strand_id
1 'polypeptide(L)' 'MSSAVKKTISLPPDLAKEAEEMAHAEGKTLSAVVQDALRATRAARLKTELRGIQGYWSRKAKAKGLLTEKDLERFLRK' A
#
# COMPACT_ATOMS: atom_id res chain seq x y z
N MET A 1 13.41 -9.48 18.58
CA MET A 1 13.68 -8.04 18.84
C MET A 1 13.81 -7.33 17.50
N SER A 2 13.06 -6.26 17.23
CA SER A 2 13.27 -5.51 15.99
C SER A 2 14.51 -4.63 16.13
N SER A 3 15.55 -4.89 15.34
CA SER A 3 16.70 -3.99 15.24
C SER A 3 16.29 -2.75 14.45
N ALA A 4 15.91 -1.67 15.17
CA ALA A 4 15.64 -0.39 14.53
C ALA A 4 16.98 0.27 14.13
N VAL A 5 17.16 0.57 12.85
CA VAL A 5 18.32 1.29 12.33
C VAL A 5 18.02 2.78 12.29
N LYS A 6 18.80 3.59 13.02
CA LYS A 6 18.66 5.06 12.99
C LYS A 6 19.02 5.59 11.61
N LYS A 7 18.20 6.50 11.10
CA LYS A 7 18.43 7.22 9.85
C LYS A 7 18.17 8.70 10.09
N THR A 8 19.11 9.53 9.65
CA THR A 8 18.94 10.98 9.61
C THR A 8 18.34 11.34 8.25
N ILE A 9 17.27 12.12 8.27
CA ILE A 9 16.61 12.62 7.07
C ILE A 9 16.48 14.13 7.18
N SER A 10 16.59 14.81 6.04
CA SER A 10 16.23 16.22 5.93
C SER A 10 14.77 16.31 5.49
N LEU A 11 13.99 17.13 6.18
CA LEU A 11 12.62 17.45 5.82
C LEU A 11 12.53 18.94 5.46
N PRO A 12 11.69 19.31 4.49
CA PRO A 12 11.26 20.69 4.30
C PRO A 12 10.75 21.30 5.61
N PRO A 13 11.00 22.59 5.90
CA PRO A 13 10.65 23.21 7.18
C PRO A 13 9.15 23.13 7.53
N ASP A 14 8.30 23.30 6.54
CA ASP A 14 6.85 23.13 6.62
C ASP A 14 6.47 21.69 6.99
N LEU A 15 7.01 20.70 6.28
CA LEU A 15 6.73 19.29 6.55
C LEU A 15 7.26 18.84 7.92
N ALA A 16 8.40 19.36 8.34
CA ALA A 16 8.95 19.10 9.68
C ALA A 16 7.98 19.59 10.76
N LYS A 17 7.47 20.82 10.62
CA LYS A 17 6.52 21.41 11.55
C LYS A 17 5.21 20.62 11.61
N GLU A 18 4.64 20.28 10.46
CA GLU A 18 3.41 19.47 10.39
C GLU A 18 3.57 18.11 11.06
N ALA A 19 4.72 17.45 10.84
CA ALA A 19 5.01 16.15 11.44
C ALA A 19 5.18 16.24 12.96
N GLU A 20 5.76 17.33 13.48
CA GLU A 20 5.86 17.59 14.92
C GLU A 20 4.49 17.87 15.55
N GLU A 21 3.66 18.69 14.91
CA GLU A 21 2.29 18.97 15.35
C GLU A 21 1.44 17.68 15.39
N MET A 22 1.57 16.83 14.36
CA MET A 22 0.91 15.53 14.31
C MET A 22 1.41 14.59 15.41
N ALA A 23 2.72 14.54 15.65
CA ALA A 23 3.30 13.73 16.72
C ALA A 23 2.76 14.17 18.09
N HIS A 24 2.68 15.48 18.34
CA HIS A 24 2.12 16.02 19.57
C HIS A 24 0.62 15.69 19.72
N ALA A 25 -0.17 15.90 18.66
CA ALA A 25 -1.60 15.64 18.67
C ALA A 25 -1.94 14.15 18.89
N GLU A 26 -1.13 13.25 18.32
CA GLU A 26 -1.31 11.80 18.44
C GLU A 26 -0.64 11.18 19.67
N GLY A 27 0.10 11.97 20.47
CA GLY A 27 0.87 11.46 21.60
C GLY A 27 1.98 10.49 21.19
N LYS A 28 2.53 10.66 19.98
CA LYS A 28 3.55 9.81 19.36
C LYS A 28 4.90 10.53 19.28
N THR A 29 5.94 9.75 18.99
CA THR A 29 7.23 10.34 18.59
C THR A 29 7.19 10.74 17.11
N LEU A 30 7.98 11.75 16.74
CA LEU A 30 8.17 12.13 15.33
C LEU A 30 8.60 10.94 14.46
N SER A 31 9.47 10.08 14.99
CA SER A 31 9.90 8.85 14.31
C SER A 31 8.73 7.89 14.03
N ALA A 32 7.77 7.78 14.96
CA ALA A 32 6.60 6.93 14.77
C ALA A 32 5.67 7.47 13.67
N VAL A 33 5.44 8.79 13.65
CA VAL A 33 4.67 9.45 12.58
C VAL A 33 5.31 9.20 11.21
N VAL A 34 6.63 9.40 11.09
CA VAL A 34 7.37 9.13 9.84
C VAL A 34 7.28 7.65 9.45
N GLN A 35 7.38 6.72 10.40
CA GLN A 35 7.23 5.30 10.11
C GLN A 35 5.82 4.94 9.62
N ASP A 36 4.78 5.52 10.21
CA ASP A 36 3.40 5.32 9.79
C ASP A 36 3.17 5.84 8.37
N ALA A 37 3.70 7.03 8.04
CA ALA A 37 3.66 7.57 6.69
C ALA A 37 4.35 6.66 5.66
N LEU A 38 5.52 6.09 6.00
CA LEU A 38 6.23 5.13 5.13
C LEU A 38 5.43 3.83 4.94
N ARG A 39 4.81 3.30 5.99
CA ARG A 39 3.94 2.11 5.91
C ARG A 39 2.72 2.37 5.03
N ALA A 40 2.06 3.52 5.20
CA ALA A 40 0.91 3.92 4.40
C ALA A 40 1.28 4.06 2.92
N THR A 41 2.41 4.70 2.62
CA THR A 41 2.92 4.85 1.25
C THR A 41 3.17 3.49 0.60
N ARG A 42 3.81 2.56 1.32
CA ARG A 42 4.05 1.19 0.83
C ARG A 42 2.73 0.47 0.55
N ALA A 43 1.76 0.56 1.46
CA ALA A 43 0.45 -0.08 1.30
C ALA A 43 -0.31 0.49 0.08
N ALA A 44 -0.27 1.80 -0.13
CA ALA A 44 -0.88 2.46 -1.29
C ALA A 44 -0.26 1.99 -2.62
N ARG A 45 1.08 1.87 -2.67
CA ARG A 45 1.78 1.33 -3.85
C ARG A 45 1.35 -0.10 -4.15
N LEU A 46 1.39 -0.99 -3.15
CA LEU A 46 0.98 -2.39 -3.31
C LEU A 46 -0.49 -2.52 -3.73
N LYS A 47 -1.38 -1.70 -3.17
CA LYS A 47 -2.80 -1.68 -3.55
C LYS A 47 -2.99 -1.27 -5.01
N THR A 48 -2.18 -0.34 -5.51
CA THR A 48 -2.22 0.10 -6.91
C THR A 48 -1.75 -1.01 -7.84
N GLU A 49 -0.63 -1.66 -7.52
CA GLU A 49 -0.12 -2.82 -8.26
C GLU A 49 -1.14 -3.96 -8.31
N LEU A 50 -1.73 -4.31 -7.16
CA LEU A 50 -2.75 -5.36 -7.05
C LEU A 50 -3.96 -5.05 -7.94
N ARG A 51 -4.49 -3.82 -7.90
CA ARG A 51 -5.61 -3.43 -8.76
C ARG A 51 -5.25 -3.50 -10.24
N GLY A 52 -4.02 -3.16 -10.62
CA GLY A 52 -3.53 -3.28 -11.99
C GLY A 52 -3.54 -4.74 -12.47
N ILE A 53 -3.00 -5.65 -11.65
CA ILE A 53 -2.98 -7.09 -11.92
C ILE A 53 -4.40 -7.63 -12.02
N GLN A 54 -5.25 -7.33 -11.03
CA GLN A 54 -6.66 -7.73 -11.01
C GLN A 54 -7.39 -7.23 -12.26
N GLY A 55 -7.25 -5.95 -12.60
CA GLY A 55 -7.89 -5.37 -13.78
C GLY A 55 -7.45 -6.03 -15.09
N TYR A 56 -6.16 -6.34 -15.24
CA TYR A 56 -5.65 -7.06 -16.41
C TYR A 56 -6.28 -8.45 -16.53
N TRP A 57 -6.26 -9.25 -15.45
CA TRP A 57 -6.82 -10.59 -15.46
C TRP A 57 -8.34 -10.60 -15.61
N SER A 58 -9.06 -9.66 -14.98
CA SER A 58 -10.50 -9.52 -15.16
C SER A 58 -10.87 -9.22 -16.62
N ARG A 59 -10.11 -8.36 -17.32
CA ARG A 59 -10.35 -8.11 -18.76
C ARG A 59 -10.12 -9.38 -19.58
N LYS A 60 -9.04 -10.11 -19.30
CA LYS A 60 -8.70 -11.37 -20.00
C LYS A 60 -9.75 -12.46 -19.74
N ALA A 61 -10.25 -12.57 -18.52
CA ALA A 61 -11.31 -13.50 -18.13
C ALA A 61 -12.63 -13.16 -18.85
N LYS A 62 -13.04 -11.89 -18.84
CA LYS A 62 -14.23 -11.41 -19.56
C LYS A 62 -14.15 -11.69 -21.06
N ALA A 63 -13.00 -11.46 -21.70
CA ALA A 63 -12.80 -11.77 -23.11
C ALA A 63 -12.94 -13.27 -23.44
N LYS A 64 -12.74 -14.14 -22.44
CA LYS A 64 -12.94 -15.60 -22.54
C LYS A 64 -14.31 -16.06 -22.03
N GLY A 65 -15.20 -15.14 -21.66
CA GLY A 65 -16.52 -15.46 -21.09
C GLY A 65 -16.46 -16.03 -19.68
N LEU A 66 -15.37 -15.83 -18.94
CA LEU A 66 -15.19 -16.33 -17.57
C LEU A 66 -15.60 -15.24 -16.59
N LEU A 67 -16.81 -15.34 -16.04
CA LEU A 67 -17.38 -14.36 -15.10
C LEU A 67 -17.53 -14.93 -13.69
N THR A 68 -17.66 -16.25 -13.60
CA THR A 68 -17.83 -16.97 -12.34
C THR A 68 -16.75 -18.04 -12.16
N GLU A 69 -16.60 -18.50 -10.93
CA GLU A 69 -15.71 -19.62 -10.61
C GLU A 69 -16.11 -20.90 -11.37
N LYS A 70 -17.41 -21.13 -11.56
CA LYS A 70 -17.92 -22.25 -12.39
C LYS A 70 -17.49 -22.14 -13.86
N ASP A 71 -17.47 -20.94 -14.42
CA ASP A 71 -16.99 -20.72 -15.79
C ASP A 71 -15.50 -21.06 -15.90
N LEU A 72 -14.71 -20.66 -14.90
CA LEU A 72 -13.29 -20.97 -14.81
C LEU A 72 -13.07 -22.49 -14.68
N GLU A 73 -13.79 -23.17 -13.78
CA GLU A 73 -13.71 -24.62 -13.65
C GLU A 73 -14.05 -25.33 -14.96
N ARG A 74 -15.12 -24.90 -15.65
CA ARG A 74 -15.49 -25.46 -16.96
C ARG A 74 -14.40 -25.22 -18.00
N PHE A 75 -13.76 -24.05 -17.97
CA PHE A 75 -12.66 -23.70 -18.88
C PHE A 75 -11.40 -24.53 -18.62
N LEU A 76 -11.10 -24.85 -17.36
CA LEU A 76 -9.91 -25.63 -16.96
C LEU A 76 -10.09 -27.15 -17.12
N ARG A 77 -11.34 -27.64 -17.21
CA ARG A 77 -11.66 -29.06 -17.46
C ARG A 77 -11.53 -29.46 -18.94
N LYS A 78 -11.33 -28.49 -19.83
CA LYS A 78 -10.98 -28.72 -21.25
C LYS A 78 -9.48 -28.86 -21.39
#